data_AF-A0A538KUC3-F1
#
_entry.id   AF-A0A538KUC3-F1
#
_cell.length_a   1.000
_cell.length_b   1.000
_cell.length_c   1.000
_cell.angle_alpha   90.00
_cell.angle_beta   90.00
_cell.angle_gamma   90.00
#
_symmetry.space_group_name_H-M   'P 1'
#
loop_
_entity.id
_entity.type
_entity.pdbx_description
1 polymer ?
#
loop_
_entity_poly.entity_id
_entity_poly.type
_entity_poly.pdbx_seq_one_letter_code
_entity_poly.pdbx_strand_id
1 'polypeptide(L)'
;MASEPNTTSPPLDGPQWRLWMAPAAVLAGLAGGVFGTSIVAAIGHSAGSSLSHPTAVVSLTGDLVFDLAFVASALYFSALRGRPRPSDFGFRRVSLKRAAGAVALAAIAYYVLTGIYAAVFKLHANDKLPSELGAGKSTAALVAAGVFVCVVAPIAEEFFFRGFLFGVLRRWKIRVGGRDLGTWLAAVVVGILFGLA
;
A
#
# COMPACT_ATOMS: atom_id res chain seq x y z
N MET A 1 2.86 -56.48 -10.98
CA MET A 1 2.95 -55.09 -11.46
C MET A 1 2.53 -54.17 -10.33
N ALA A 2 3.50 -53.64 -9.57
CA ALA A 2 3.22 -52.70 -8.51
C ALA A 2 2.98 -51.32 -9.14
N SER A 3 1.78 -50.78 -8.94
CA SER A 3 1.42 -49.41 -9.30
C SER A 3 2.17 -48.43 -8.40
N GLU A 4 3.03 -47.60 -8.97
CA GLU A 4 3.71 -46.53 -8.23
C GLU A 4 2.69 -45.54 -7.64
N PRO A 5 2.85 -45.11 -6.38
CA PRO A 5 2.03 -44.07 -5.79
C PRO A 5 2.34 -42.74 -6.49
N ASN A 6 1.33 -42.22 -7.19
CA ASN A 6 1.36 -40.93 -7.85
C ASN A 6 1.55 -39.83 -6.78
N THR A 7 2.79 -39.41 -6.54
CA THR A 7 3.12 -38.31 -5.62
C THR A 7 2.74 -36.99 -6.27
N THR A 8 1.45 -36.69 -6.34
CA THR A 8 0.98 -35.34 -6.64
C THR A 8 1.38 -34.44 -5.48
N SER A 9 2.51 -33.77 -5.64
CA SER A 9 2.88 -32.62 -4.80
C SER A 9 1.66 -31.69 -4.76
N PRO A 10 1.17 -31.26 -3.58
CA PRO A 10 0.02 -30.36 -3.54
C PRO A 10 0.35 -29.13 -4.38
N PRO A 11 -0.57 -28.64 -5.23
CA PRO A 11 -0.36 -27.39 -5.95
C PRO A 11 0.01 -26.33 -4.92
N LEU A 12 1.20 -25.72 -5.07
CA LEU A 12 1.54 -24.55 -4.29
C LEU A 12 0.64 -23.42 -4.81
N ASP A 13 -0.55 -23.27 -4.22
CA ASP A 13 -1.63 -22.35 -4.62
C ASP A 13 -1.29 -20.85 -4.46
N GLY A 14 -0.02 -20.47 -4.61
CA GLY A 14 0.39 -19.08 -4.59
C GLY A 14 1.70 -18.80 -5.32
N PRO A 15 1.91 -17.54 -5.75
CA PRO A 15 3.04 -17.12 -6.57
C PRO A 15 4.39 -17.42 -5.91
N GLN A 16 5.26 -18.22 -6.56
CA GLN A 16 6.56 -18.66 -6.03
C GLN A 16 7.64 -17.56 -6.02
N TRP A 17 7.32 -16.43 -5.41
CA TRP A 17 8.24 -15.32 -5.19
C TRP A 17 9.22 -15.67 -4.06
N ARG A 18 10.49 -15.32 -4.27
CA ARG A 18 11.59 -15.63 -3.34
C ARG A 18 11.63 -14.56 -2.25
N LEU A 19 12.04 -14.93 -1.04
CA LEU A 19 12.07 -14.00 0.11
C LEU A 19 12.93 -12.75 -0.13
N TRP A 20 14.01 -12.85 -0.89
CA TRP A 20 14.87 -11.69 -1.22
C TRP A 20 14.16 -10.64 -2.10
N MET A 21 13.09 -11.02 -2.80
CA MET A 21 12.33 -10.10 -3.66
C MET A 21 11.57 -9.05 -2.84
N ALA A 22 11.27 -9.32 -1.56
CA ALA A 22 10.64 -8.35 -0.66
C ALA A 22 11.55 -7.13 -0.42
N PRO A 23 12.75 -7.26 0.18
CA PRO A 23 13.64 -6.12 0.37
C PRO A 23 14.11 -5.52 -0.97
N ALA A 24 14.32 -6.32 -2.01
CA ALA A 24 14.70 -5.79 -3.32
C ALA A 24 13.59 -4.91 -3.94
N ALA A 25 12.32 -5.31 -3.82
CA ALA A 25 11.21 -4.52 -4.34
C ALA A 25 10.98 -3.23 -3.54
N VAL A 26 11.18 -3.26 -2.22
CA VAL A 26 11.14 -2.05 -1.38
C VAL A 26 12.24 -1.08 -1.80
N LEU A 27 13.48 -1.55 -1.93
CA LEU A 27 14.60 -0.71 -2.35
C LEU A 27 14.43 -0.14 -3.76
N ALA A 28 13.95 -0.96 -4.71
CA ALA A 28 13.69 -0.51 -6.07
C ALA A 28 12.50 0.47 -6.14
N GLY A 29 11.45 0.24 -5.35
CA GLY A 29 10.30 1.13 -5.24
C GLY A 29 10.70 2.48 -4.65
N LEU A 30 11.46 2.49 -3.55
CA LEU A 30 12.01 3.70 -2.94
C LEU A 30 12.94 4.45 -3.89
N ALA A 31 13.91 3.76 -4.51
CA ALA A 31 14.85 4.40 -5.42
C ALA A 31 14.13 4.98 -6.65
N GLY A 32 13.22 4.22 -7.25
CA GLY A 32 12.42 4.67 -8.40
C GLY A 32 11.47 5.80 -8.02
N GLY A 33 10.86 5.73 -6.84
CA GLY A 33 9.95 6.74 -6.31
C GLY A 33 10.66 8.05 -6.05
N VAL A 34 11.76 8.04 -5.29
CA VAL A 34 12.59 9.23 -5.02
C VAL A 34 13.13 9.84 -6.31
N PHE A 35 13.58 9.02 -7.25
CA PHE A 35 14.06 9.50 -8.55
C PHE A 35 12.92 10.16 -9.36
N GLY A 36 11.77 9.50 -9.44
CA GLY A 36 10.60 10.00 -10.16
C GLY A 36 10.04 11.29 -9.56
N THR A 37 9.88 11.36 -8.24
CA THR A 37 9.43 12.57 -7.55
C THR A 37 10.42 13.72 -7.71
N SER A 38 11.72 13.44 -7.72
CA SER A 38 12.76 14.46 -7.98
C SER A 38 12.64 15.06 -9.38
N ILE A 39 12.29 14.24 -10.39
CA ILE A 39 12.01 14.73 -11.75
C ILE A 39 10.77 15.61 -11.76
N VAL A 40 9.67 15.17 -11.12
CA VAL A 40 8.43 15.95 -11.02
C VAL A 40 8.70 17.30 -10.33
N ALA A 41 9.48 17.31 -9.25
CA ALA A 41 9.86 18.52 -8.54
C ALA A 41 10.71 19.46 -9.41
N ALA A 42 11.69 18.93 -10.16
CA ALA A 42 12.52 19.72 -11.07
C ALA A 42 11.69 20.36 -12.20
N ILE A 43 10.77 19.60 -12.81
CA ILE A 43 9.86 20.11 -13.83
C ILE A 43 8.93 21.17 -13.24
N GLY A 44 8.32 20.87 -12.09
CA GLY A 44 7.47 21.81 -11.37
C GLY A 44 8.19 23.13 -11.07
N HIS A 45 9.45 23.04 -10.66
CA HIS A 45 10.28 24.21 -10.41
C HIS A 45 10.53 25.04 -11.68
N SER A 46 10.85 24.38 -12.79
CA SER A 46 11.03 25.04 -14.09
C SER A 46 9.74 25.72 -14.59
N ALA A 47 8.57 25.24 -14.17
CA ALA A 47 7.26 25.81 -14.47
C ALA A 47 6.80 26.88 -13.46
N GLY A 48 7.67 27.31 -12.52
CA GLY A 48 7.40 28.37 -11.55
C GLY A 48 6.91 27.89 -10.18
N SER A 49 6.91 26.59 -9.89
CA SER A 49 6.62 26.07 -8.55
C SER A 49 7.81 26.29 -7.59
N SER A 50 7.52 26.60 -6.33
CA SER A 50 8.55 26.58 -5.29
C SER A 50 8.93 25.14 -4.93
N LEU A 51 10.21 24.91 -4.60
CA LEU A 51 10.69 23.63 -4.07
C LEU A 51 10.29 23.42 -2.60
N SER A 52 10.22 24.51 -1.82
CA SER A 52 9.83 24.46 -0.40
C SER A 52 8.31 24.45 -0.21
N HIS A 53 7.57 25.02 -1.16
CA HIS A 53 6.11 25.04 -1.17
C HIS A 53 5.58 24.65 -2.55
N PRO A 54 5.69 23.37 -2.93
CA PRO A 54 5.18 22.90 -4.21
C PRO A 54 3.68 23.16 -4.35
N THR A 55 3.26 23.44 -5.58
CA THR A 55 1.82 23.55 -5.89
C THR A 55 1.12 22.22 -5.66
N ALA A 56 -0.19 22.24 -5.35
CA ALA A 56 -0.96 21.02 -5.11
C ALA A 56 -0.86 20.01 -6.27
N VAL A 57 -0.79 20.49 -7.51
CA VAL A 57 -0.61 19.63 -8.69
C VAL A 57 0.75 18.94 -8.68
N VAL A 58 1.83 19.66 -8.33
CA VAL A 58 3.19 19.09 -8.27
C VAL A 58 3.28 18.05 -7.14
N SER A 59 2.72 18.33 -5.97
CA SER A 59 2.70 17.37 -4.86
C SER A 59 1.92 16.11 -5.21
N LEU A 60 0.66 16.24 -5.67
CA LEU A 60 -0.18 15.09 -6.03
C LEU A 60 0.43 14.27 -7.19
N THR A 61 1.08 14.93 -8.15
CA THR A 61 1.78 14.23 -9.23
C THR A 61 3.00 13.49 -8.70
N GLY A 62 3.74 14.09 -7.75
CA GLY A 62 4.85 13.44 -7.06
C GLY A 62 4.38 12.18 -6.33
N ASP A 63 3.36 12.30 -5.49
CA ASP A 63 2.81 11.19 -4.72
C ASP A 63 2.32 10.06 -5.65
N LEU A 64 1.63 10.40 -6.74
CA LEU A 64 1.21 9.42 -7.75
C LEU A 64 2.42 8.71 -8.39
N VAL A 65 3.47 9.43 -8.75
CA VAL A 65 4.68 8.84 -9.34
C VAL A 65 5.38 7.94 -8.33
N PHE A 66 5.42 8.33 -7.06
CA PHE A 66 5.99 7.54 -5.98
C PHE A 66 5.24 6.21 -5.78
N ASP A 67 3.91 6.26 -5.69
CA ASP A 67 3.05 5.07 -5.59
C ASP A 67 3.22 4.14 -6.80
N LEU A 68 3.24 4.71 -8.00
CA LEU A 68 3.45 3.96 -9.24
C LEU A 68 4.83 3.29 -9.28
N ALA A 69 5.86 3.87 -8.67
CA ALA A 69 7.17 3.23 -8.57
C ALA A 69 7.13 1.95 -7.72
N PHE A 70 6.37 1.96 -6.63
CA PHE A 70 6.15 0.75 -5.82
C PHE A 70 5.34 -0.31 -6.57
N VAL A 71 4.27 0.09 -7.25
CA VAL A 71 3.48 -0.82 -8.10
C VAL A 71 4.35 -1.42 -9.21
N ALA A 72 5.13 -0.58 -9.91
CA ALA A 72 6.03 -1.02 -10.98
C ALA A 72 7.11 -1.96 -10.45
N SER A 73 7.68 -1.70 -9.28
CA SER A 73 8.64 -2.58 -8.62
C SER A 73 8.05 -3.96 -8.34
N ALA A 74 6.86 -4.03 -7.73
CA ALA A 74 6.17 -5.29 -7.49
C ALA A 74 5.83 -6.04 -8.80
N LEU A 75 5.40 -5.32 -9.85
CA LEU A 75 5.16 -5.90 -11.17
C LEU A 75 6.44 -6.44 -11.81
N TYR A 76 7.55 -5.71 -11.71
CA TYR A 76 8.85 -6.14 -12.23
C TYR A 76 9.32 -7.44 -11.57
N PHE A 77 9.39 -7.48 -10.23
CA PHE A 77 9.86 -8.66 -9.51
C PHE A 77 8.91 -9.86 -9.63
N SER A 78 7.60 -9.62 -9.74
CA SER A 78 6.64 -10.69 -10.00
C SER A 78 6.79 -11.25 -11.43
N ALA A 79 7.04 -10.39 -12.42
CA ALA A 79 7.26 -10.79 -13.81
C ALA A 79 8.49 -11.70 -13.99
N LEU A 80 9.52 -11.56 -13.15
CA LEU A 80 10.70 -12.43 -13.15
C LEU A 80 10.38 -13.91 -12.81
N ARG A 81 9.19 -14.20 -12.28
CA ARG A 81 8.77 -15.57 -11.89
C ARG A 81 7.58 -16.10 -12.70
N GLY A 82 7.10 -15.34 -13.67
CA GLY A 82 5.95 -15.69 -14.50
C GLY A 82 5.05 -14.49 -14.77
N ARG A 83 3.98 -14.68 -15.54
CA ARG A 83 3.03 -13.60 -15.85
C ARG A 83 2.22 -13.25 -14.60
N PRO A 84 2.32 -12.01 -14.06
CA PRO A 84 1.57 -11.60 -12.88
C PRO A 84 0.07 -11.67 -13.13
N ARG A 85 -0.68 -12.32 -12.23
CA ARG A 85 -2.15 -12.35 -12.26
C ARG A 85 -2.72 -11.52 -11.11
N PRO A 86 -3.88 -10.87 -11.26
CA PRO A 86 -4.51 -10.13 -10.15
C PRO A 86 -4.74 -10.99 -8.89
N SER A 87 -5.01 -12.28 -9.08
CA SER A 87 -5.16 -13.24 -7.97
C SER A 87 -3.89 -13.42 -7.14
N ASP A 88 -2.70 -13.21 -7.73
CA ASP A 88 -1.41 -13.36 -7.06
C ASP A 88 -1.18 -12.24 -6.03
N PHE A 89 -1.77 -11.07 -6.27
CA PHE A 89 -1.74 -9.90 -5.38
C PHE A 89 -2.95 -9.84 -4.44
N GLY A 90 -3.73 -10.92 -4.33
CA GLY A 90 -4.84 -10.98 -3.38
C GLY A 90 -6.12 -10.28 -3.83
N PHE A 91 -6.19 -9.75 -5.06
CA PHE A 91 -7.46 -9.22 -5.60
C PHE A 91 -8.48 -10.35 -5.75
N ARG A 92 -9.43 -10.38 -4.83
CA ARG A 92 -10.57 -11.31 -4.83
C ARG A 92 -11.85 -10.51 -4.97
N ARG A 93 -12.82 -11.05 -5.72
CA ARG A 93 -14.15 -10.45 -5.80
C ARG A 93 -14.82 -10.56 -4.43
N VAL A 94 -15.15 -9.41 -3.85
CA VAL A 94 -15.91 -9.33 -2.59
C VAL A 94 -17.35 -8.98 -2.92
N SER A 95 -18.31 -9.62 -2.26
CA SER A 95 -19.73 -9.26 -2.40
C SER A 95 -19.95 -7.83 -1.91
N LEU A 96 -20.69 -7.00 -2.66
CA LEU A 96 -20.95 -5.60 -2.31
C LEU A 96 -21.49 -5.42 -0.87
N LYS A 97 -22.31 -6.35 -0.39
CA LYS A 97 -22.83 -6.32 0.99
C LYS A 97 -21.72 -6.39 2.04
N ARG A 98 -20.71 -7.24 1.85
CA ARG A 98 -19.55 -7.35 2.76
C ARG A 98 -18.66 -6.12 2.67
N ALA A 99 -18.45 -5.58 1.48
CA ALA A 99 -17.70 -4.34 1.30
C ALA A 99 -18.38 -3.17 2.01
N ALA A 100 -19.68 -2.96 1.77
CA ALA A 100 -20.47 -1.94 2.45
C ALA A 100 -20.49 -2.12 3.97
N GLY A 101 -20.67 -3.35 4.46
CA GLY A 101 -20.60 -3.65 5.88
C GLY A 101 -19.23 -3.36 6.51
N ALA A 102 -18.14 -3.68 5.82
CA ALA A 102 -16.78 -3.38 6.28
C ALA A 102 -16.50 -1.87 6.31
N VAL A 103 -16.94 -1.13 5.29
CA VAL A 103 -16.82 0.34 5.25
C VAL A 103 -17.62 0.98 6.39
N ALA A 104 -18.88 0.56 6.59
CA ALA A 104 -19.70 1.07 7.68
C ALA A 104 -19.09 0.76 9.05
N LEU A 105 -18.59 -0.46 9.25
CA LEU A 105 -17.91 -0.84 10.49
C LEU A 105 -16.64 -0.03 10.73
N ALA A 106 -15.82 0.18 9.69
CA ALA A 106 -14.61 0.99 9.77
C ALA A 106 -14.93 2.45 10.10
N ALA A 107 -15.96 3.03 9.47
CA ALA A 107 -16.41 4.39 9.75
C ALA A 107 -16.90 4.54 11.20
N ILE A 108 -17.74 3.60 11.68
CA ILE A 108 -18.22 3.59 13.06
C ILE A 108 -17.04 3.48 14.03
N ALA A 109 -16.14 2.52 13.80
CA ALA A 109 -14.96 2.32 14.64
C ALA A 109 -14.08 3.57 14.67
N TYR A 110 -13.85 4.22 13.53
CA TYR A 110 -13.08 5.46 13.45
C TYR A 110 -13.69 6.58 14.29
N TYR A 111 -14.98 6.88 14.11
CA TYR A 111 -15.61 7.98 14.85
C TYR A 111 -15.74 7.67 16.34
N VAL A 112 -16.03 6.44 16.71
CA VAL A 112 -16.10 6.02 18.13
C VAL A 112 -14.73 6.14 18.79
N LEU A 113 -13.68 5.57 18.19
CA LEU A 113 -12.33 5.62 18.75
C LEU A 113 -11.80 7.05 18.80
N THR A 114 -12.03 7.85 17.75
CA THR A 114 -11.66 9.26 17.72
C THR A 114 -12.41 10.04 18.82
N GLY A 115 -13.70 9.78 19.02
CA GLY A 115 -14.48 10.40 20.09
C GLY A 115 -13.97 10.03 21.48
N ILE A 116 -13.66 8.74 21.71
CA ILE A 116 -13.05 8.27 22.96
C ILE A 116 -11.70 8.96 23.18
N TYR A 117 -10.84 8.99 22.15
CA TYR A 117 -9.53 9.60 22.22
C TYR A 117 -9.62 11.10 22.54
N ALA A 118 -10.48 11.84 21.84
CA ALA A 118 -10.71 13.26 22.10
C ALA A 118 -11.23 13.52 23.52
N ALA A 119 -12.15 12.68 24.01
CA ALA A 119 -12.68 12.78 25.36
C ALA A 119 -11.62 12.50 26.44
N VAL A 120 -10.78 11.47 26.24
CA VAL A 120 -9.71 11.10 27.18
C VAL A 120 -8.63 12.18 27.24
N PHE A 121 -8.20 12.70 26.10
CA PHE A 121 -7.10 13.66 26.01
C PHE A 121 -7.54 15.14 26.00
N LYS A 122 -8.84 15.41 26.15
CA LYS A 122 -9.43 16.76 26.13
C LYS A 122 -8.99 17.60 24.92
N LEU A 123 -8.80 16.96 23.77
CA LEU A 123 -8.33 17.62 22.57
C LEU A 123 -9.43 18.54 22.04
N HIS A 124 -9.12 19.83 21.92
CA HIS A 124 -9.99 20.77 21.22
C HIS A 124 -9.65 20.68 19.73
N ALA A 125 -10.62 20.24 18.93
CA ALA A 125 -10.47 20.00 17.50
C ALA A 125 -10.11 21.31 16.76
N ASN A 126 -8.83 21.55 16.58
CA ASN A 126 -8.30 22.50 15.61
C ASN A 126 -7.74 21.68 14.44
N ASP A 127 -8.64 21.20 13.58
CA ASP A 127 -8.26 20.42 12.40
C ASP A 127 -7.47 21.29 11.42
N LYS A 128 -6.16 21.03 11.32
CA LYS A 128 -5.26 21.67 10.34
C LYS A 128 -5.35 21.05 8.94
N LEU A 129 -6.03 19.90 8.80
CA LEU A 129 -6.12 19.16 7.54
C LEU A 129 -6.75 19.96 6.38
N PRO A 130 -7.85 20.73 6.55
CA PRO A 130 -8.44 21.48 5.45
C PRO A 130 -7.51 22.60 4.94
N SER A 131 -6.75 23.23 5.84
CA SER A 131 -5.87 24.36 5.50
C SER A 131 -4.61 23.95 4.75
N GLU A 132 -4.05 22.77 5.03
CA GLU A 132 -2.84 22.26 4.35
C GLU A 132 -3.15 21.64 2.98
N LEU A 133 -4.39 21.20 2.75
CA LEU A 133 -4.87 20.65 1.48
C LEU A 133 -5.43 21.72 0.51
N GLY A 134 -5.23 23.01 0.79
CA GLY A 134 -5.59 24.09 -0.12
C GLY A 134 -7.08 24.39 -0.22
N ALA A 135 -7.88 24.11 0.83
CA ALA A 135 -9.31 24.45 0.90
C ALA A 135 -9.63 25.93 0.63
N GLY A 136 -8.64 26.81 0.67
CA GLY A 136 -8.78 28.22 0.30
C GLY A 136 -8.50 28.58 -1.16
N LYS A 137 -8.02 27.67 -2.03
CA LYS A 137 -7.50 28.03 -3.38
C LYS A 137 -8.20 27.37 -4.57
N SER A 138 -8.74 26.15 -4.45
CA SER A 138 -9.52 25.50 -5.52
C SER A 138 -10.24 24.25 -5.02
N THR A 139 -11.57 24.22 -5.15
CA THR A 139 -12.39 23.02 -4.85
C THR A 139 -11.96 21.80 -5.66
N ALA A 140 -11.49 22.00 -6.90
CA ALA A 140 -11.02 20.92 -7.75
C ALA A 140 -9.76 20.26 -7.20
N ALA A 141 -8.82 21.03 -6.64
CA ALA A 141 -7.62 20.47 -6.02
C ALA A 141 -7.94 19.65 -4.77
N LEU A 142 -8.92 20.11 -3.98
CA LEU A 142 -9.37 19.39 -2.78
C LEU A 142 -10.09 18.09 -3.13
N VAL A 143 -10.93 18.09 -4.16
CA VAL A 143 -11.56 16.87 -4.69
C VAL A 143 -10.51 15.91 -5.24
N ALA A 144 -9.54 16.41 -6.02
CA ALA A 144 -8.47 15.58 -6.57
C ALA A 144 -7.61 14.94 -5.47
N ALA A 145 -7.24 15.71 -4.44
CA ALA A 145 -6.51 15.20 -3.28
C ALA A 145 -7.34 14.15 -2.52
N GLY A 146 -8.64 14.40 -2.32
CA GLY A 146 -9.54 13.43 -1.69
C GLY A 146 -9.64 12.11 -2.48
N VAL A 147 -9.80 12.18 -3.80
CA VAL A 147 -9.82 10.99 -4.66
C VAL A 147 -8.48 10.26 -4.62
N PHE A 148 -7.37 10.99 -4.67
CA PHE A 148 -6.05 10.41 -4.60
C PHE A 148 -5.84 9.64 -3.29
N VAL A 149 -6.03 10.31 -2.16
CA VAL A 149 -5.79 9.75 -0.82
C VAL A 149 -6.80 8.63 -0.48
N CYS A 150 -8.06 8.74 -0.91
CA CYS A 150 -9.08 7.75 -0.54
C CYS A 150 -9.23 6.59 -1.54
N VAL A 151 -8.69 6.71 -2.75
CA VAL A 151 -8.86 5.69 -3.81
C VAL A 151 -7.53 5.26 -4.40
N VAL A 152 -6.74 6.19 -4.91
CA VAL A 152 -5.53 5.86 -5.67
C VAL A 152 -4.44 5.29 -4.77
N ALA A 153 -4.07 6.01 -3.72
CA ALA A 153 -3.04 5.56 -2.78
C ALA A 153 -3.42 4.22 -2.12
N PRO A 154 -4.65 4.01 -1.59
CA PRO A 154 -5.04 2.71 -1.03
C PRO A 154 -4.99 1.56 -2.04
N ILE A 155 -5.24 1.81 -3.33
CA ILE A 155 -5.10 0.77 -4.37
C ILE A 155 -3.63 0.40 -4.58
N ALA A 156 -2.75 1.41 -4.68
CA ALA A 156 -1.31 1.18 -4.83
C ALA A 156 -0.72 0.47 -3.60
N GLU A 157 -1.16 0.89 -2.41
CA GLU A 157 -0.80 0.32 -1.13
C GLU A 157 -1.25 -1.14 -0.99
N GLU A 158 -2.52 -1.43 -1.28
CA GLU A 158 -3.05 -2.81 -1.24
C GLU A 158 -2.30 -3.70 -2.23
N PHE A 159 -1.98 -3.18 -3.42
CA PHE A 159 -1.21 -3.89 -4.43
C PHE A 159 0.20 -4.24 -3.94
N PHE A 160 0.95 -3.24 -3.45
CA PHE A 160 2.35 -3.42 -3.07
C PHE A 160 2.50 -4.11 -1.71
N PHE A 161 1.91 -3.56 -0.65
CA PHE A 161 2.14 -4.02 0.72
C PHE A 161 1.41 -5.34 1.01
N ARG A 162 0.13 -5.44 0.67
CA ARG A 162 -0.66 -6.64 0.98
C ARG A 162 -0.57 -7.70 -0.12
N GLY A 163 -0.62 -7.28 -1.37
CA GLY A 163 -0.53 -8.18 -2.51
C GLY A 163 0.87 -8.78 -2.66
N PHE A 164 1.87 -7.93 -2.85
CA PHE A 164 3.24 -8.39 -3.11
C PHE A 164 4.01 -8.67 -1.82
N LEU A 165 4.28 -7.65 -0.99
CA LEU A 165 5.25 -7.71 0.11
C LEU A 165 4.83 -8.70 1.20
N PHE A 166 3.60 -8.60 1.70
CA PHE A 166 3.03 -9.59 2.62
C PHE A 166 2.92 -10.97 1.97
N GLY A 167 2.56 -11.03 0.68
CA GLY A 167 2.51 -12.25 -0.11
C GLY A 167 3.84 -13.01 -0.14
N VAL A 168 4.97 -12.29 -0.24
CA VAL A 168 6.33 -12.82 -0.14
C VAL A 168 6.66 -13.21 1.29
N LEU A 169 6.48 -12.30 2.25
CA LEU A 169 6.94 -12.47 3.63
C LEU A 169 6.18 -13.53 4.42
N ARG A 170 4.88 -13.72 4.17
CA ARG A 170 4.08 -14.76 4.85
C ARG A 170 4.56 -16.19 4.58
N ARG A 171 5.44 -16.39 3.59
CA ARG A 171 6.07 -17.67 3.28
C ARG A 171 7.20 -18.03 4.24
N TRP A 172 7.57 -17.13 5.14
CA TRP A 172 8.61 -17.36 6.13
C TRP A 172 8.16 -18.44 7.12
N LYS A 173 8.70 -19.66 7.01
CA LYS A 173 8.33 -20.77 7.89
C LYS A 173 9.09 -20.69 9.22
N ILE A 174 8.76 -19.71 10.05
CA ILE A 174 9.29 -19.63 11.42
C ILE A 174 8.31 -20.34 12.34
N ARG A 175 8.66 -21.57 12.77
CA ARG A 175 7.88 -22.32 13.76
C ARG A 175 8.50 -22.14 15.14
N VAL A 176 7.75 -21.57 16.07
CA VAL A 176 8.13 -21.48 17.49
C VAL A 176 7.05 -22.20 18.30
N GLY A 177 7.44 -23.23 19.06
CA GLY A 177 6.50 -23.99 19.89
C GLY A 177 5.35 -24.67 19.12
N GLY A 178 5.59 -25.11 17.89
CA GLY A 178 4.58 -25.78 17.06
C GLY A 178 3.58 -24.84 16.35
N ARG A 179 3.65 -23.52 16.59
CA ARG A 179 2.83 -22.52 15.89
C ARG A 179 3.63 -21.84 14.78
N ASP A 180 2.98 -21.59 13.64
CA ASP A 180 3.56 -20.81 12.54
C ASP A 180 3.49 -19.32 12.87
N LEU A 181 4.62 -18.75 13.27
CA LEU A 181 4.75 -17.34 13.62
C LEU A 181 5.04 -16.47 12.39
N GLY A 182 5.32 -17.07 11.24
CA GLY A 182 5.73 -16.38 10.02
C GLY A 182 4.71 -15.37 9.52
N THR A 183 3.43 -15.72 9.60
CA THR A 183 2.35 -14.84 9.14
C THR A 183 2.20 -13.61 10.05
N TRP A 184 2.37 -13.78 11.36
CA TRP A 184 2.30 -12.68 12.32
C TRP A 184 3.49 -11.73 12.17
N LEU A 185 4.70 -12.27 12.03
CA LEU A 185 5.90 -11.48 11.76
C LEU A 185 5.78 -10.72 10.44
N ALA A 186 5.27 -11.35 9.39
CA ALA A 186 5.00 -10.68 8.12
C ALA A 186 4.01 -9.53 8.29
N ALA A 187 2.93 -9.72 9.07
CA ALA A 187 1.95 -8.65 9.33
C ALA A 187 2.57 -7.47 10.08
N VAL A 188 3.41 -7.72 11.09
CA VAL A 188 4.10 -6.67 11.85
C VAL A 188 5.11 -5.93 10.96
N VAL A 189 5.96 -6.65 10.24
CA VAL A 189 6.99 -6.03 9.37
C VAL A 189 6.33 -5.19 8.28
N VAL A 190 5.29 -5.72 7.62
CA VAL A 190 4.56 -4.96 6.61
C VAL A 190 3.86 -3.76 7.22
N GLY A 191 3.25 -3.90 8.40
CA GLY A 191 2.61 -2.78 9.10
C GLY A 191 3.58 -1.66 9.47
N ILE A 192 4.80 -2.00 9.90
CA ILE A 192 5.86 -1.03 10.20
C ILE A 192 6.32 -0.34 8.91
N LEU A 193 6.62 -1.11 7.86
CA LEU A 193 7.07 -0.55 6.58
C LEU A 193 6.00 0.33 5.94
N PHE A 194 4.73 -0.06 6.09
CA PHE A 194 3.58 0.72 5.64
C PHE A 194 3.47 2.06 6.37
N GLY A 195 3.63 2.07 7.70
CA GLY A 195 3.59 3.32 8.48
C GLY A 195 4.80 4.23 8.32
N LEU A 196 5.87 3.77 7.65
CA LEU A 196 7.08 4.55 7.36
C LEU A 196 7.13 5.10 5.93
N ALA A 197 6.31 4.56 5.03
CA ALA A 197 6.18 5.00 3.64
C ALA A 197 5.23 6.20 3.57
#